data_AF-A0A549T7E9-F1
#
_entry.id   AF-A0A549T7E9-F1
#
_cell.length_a   1.000
_cell.length_b   1.000
_cell.length_c   1.000
_cell.angle_alpha   90.00
_cell.angle_beta   90.00
_cell.angle_gamma   90.00
#
_symmetry.space_group_name_H-M   'P 1'
#
loop_
_entity.id
_entity.type
_entity.pdbx_description
1 polymer ?
#
loop_
_entity_poly.entity_id
_entity_poly.type
_entity_poly.pdbx_seq_one_letter_code
_entity_poly.pdbx_strand_id
1 'polypeptide(L)'
;MNTHVPTVIPDIELTPTQLRALKLAKDGDLHPQDGNRWTHRDATVTYARTDRFKERPIKIKFTTTAVVTLLREAGLIRELDGDVTEAGRPHGITMAGKMWLLKHK
;
A
#
# COMPACT_ATOMS: atom_id res chain seq x y z
N MET A 1 -21.50 -2.50 25.19
CA MET A 1 -21.82 -3.53 24.18
C MET A 1 -21.07 -3.14 22.92
N ASN A 2 -19.92 -3.75 22.66
CA ASN A 2 -19.10 -3.43 21.49
C ASN A 2 -19.58 -4.31 20.33
N THR A 3 -20.36 -3.71 19.43
CA THR A 3 -20.81 -4.37 18.20
C THR A 3 -19.63 -4.49 17.25
N HIS A 4 -18.99 -5.66 17.24
CA HIS A 4 -18.17 -6.07 16.10
C HIS A 4 -19.11 -6.25 14.90
N VAL A 5 -19.22 -5.23 14.06
CA VAL A 5 -19.81 -5.38 12.73
C VAL A 5 -18.83 -6.26 11.95
N PRO A 6 -19.22 -7.46 11.49
CA PRO A 6 -18.38 -8.21 10.57
C PRO A 6 -18.30 -7.39 9.29
N THR A 7 -17.14 -6.80 9.02
CA THR A 7 -16.85 -6.16 7.73
C THR A 7 -16.95 -7.25 6.66
N VAL A 8 -18.10 -7.33 6.00
CA VAL A 8 -18.23 -8.05 4.74
C VAL A 8 -17.21 -7.41 3.80
N ILE A 9 -16.20 -8.16 3.40
CA ILE A 9 -15.26 -7.73 2.35
C ILE A 9 -16.11 -7.65 1.08
N PRO A 10 -16.39 -6.45 0.55
CA PRO A 10 -17.19 -6.37 -0.65
C PRO A 10 -16.38 -6.98 -1.81
N ASP A 11 -17.06 -7.61 -2.78
CA ASP A 11 -16.47 -8.01 -4.06
C ASP A 11 -16.14 -6.75 -4.88
N ILE A 12 -15.19 -5.96 -4.40
CA ILE A 12 -14.68 -4.77 -5.08
C ILE A 12 -13.73 -5.26 -6.15
N GLU A 13 -14.02 -4.95 -7.41
CA GLU A 13 -13.08 -5.14 -8.50
C GLU A 13 -12.03 -4.03 -8.48
N LEU A 14 -10.76 -4.39 -8.24
CA LEU A 14 -9.67 -3.43 -8.25
C LEU A 14 -9.10 -3.28 -9.65
N THR A 15 -8.94 -2.04 -10.08
CA THR A 15 -8.15 -1.73 -11.28
C THR A 15 -6.71 -2.24 -11.13
N PRO A 16 -5.98 -2.50 -12.24
CA PRO A 16 -4.58 -2.93 -12.17
C PRO A 16 -3.66 -2.00 -11.36
N THR A 17 -3.98 -0.71 -11.29
CA THR A 17 -3.22 0.26 -10.48
C THR A 17 -3.53 0.14 -8.99
N GLN A 18 -4.79 -0.01 -8.61
CA GLN A 18 -5.18 -0.28 -7.22
C GLN A 18 -4.65 -1.62 -6.74
N LEU A 19 -4.67 -2.66 -7.58
CA LEU A 19 -4.10 -3.97 -7.26
C LEU A 19 -2.59 -3.87 -6.98
N ARG A 20 -1.84 -3.15 -7.82
CA ARG A 20 -0.40 -2.92 -7.62
C ARG A 20 -0.13 -2.17 -6.33
N ALA A 21 -0.94 -1.18 -6.00
CA ALA A 21 -0.83 -0.43 -4.75
C ALA A 21 -1.16 -1.29 -3.51
N LEU A 22 -2.19 -2.13 -3.58
CA LEU A 22 -2.51 -3.06 -2.49
C LEU A 22 -1.41 -4.11 -2.29
N LYS A 23 -0.82 -4.62 -3.38
CA LYS A 23 0.38 -5.47 -3.32
C LYS A 23 1.57 -4.75 -2.71
N LEU A 24 1.78 -3.47 -3.02
CA LEU A 24 2.83 -2.65 -2.39
C LEU A 24 2.60 -2.49 -0.88
N ALA A 25 1.36 -2.24 -0.45
CA ALA A 25 0.99 -2.13 0.97
C ALA A 25 1.09 -3.47 1.72
N LYS A 26 0.93 -4.61 1.03
CA LYS A 26 1.21 -5.93 1.59
C LYS A 26 2.69 -6.12 1.91
N ASP A 27 3.58 -5.55 1.09
CA ASP A 27 5.02 -5.71 1.23
C ASP A 27 5.63 -4.73 2.27
N GLY A 28 4.87 -3.74 2.73
CA GLY A 28 5.26 -2.79 3.78
C GLY A 28 4.35 -1.56 3.84
N ASP A 29 4.42 -0.81 4.95
CA ASP A 29 3.60 0.37 5.16
C ASP A 29 3.93 1.48 4.15
N LEU A 30 2.89 2.16 3.68
CA LEU A 30 2.99 3.24 2.72
C LEU A 30 3.20 4.56 3.46
N HIS A 31 4.28 5.25 3.13
CA HIS A 31 4.62 6.58 3.59
C HIS A 31 4.46 7.59 2.44
N PRO A 32 3.96 8.80 2.73
CA PRO A 32 3.91 9.88 1.76
C PRO A 32 5.32 10.28 1.30
N GLN A 33 5.42 10.73 0.07
CA GLN A 33 6.63 11.23 -0.58
C GLN A 33 6.29 12.45 -1.43
N ASP A 34 7.32 13.18 -1.85
CA ASP A 34 7.15 14.31 -2.75
C ASP A 34 6.42 13.93 -4.05
N GLY A 35 5.59 14.86 -4.54
CA GLY A 35 4.86 14.73 -5.79
C GLY A 35 3.65 13.80 -5.72
N ASN A 36 2.91 13.79 -4.61
CA ASN A 36 1.72 12.96 -4.41
C ASN A 36 1.98 11.45 -4.52
N ARG A 37 3.18 11.00 -4.15
CA ARG A 37 3.59 9.61 -4.23
C ARG A 37 3.61 8.97 -2.85
N TRP A 38 3.46 7.66 -2.84
CA TRP A 38 3.49 6.84 -1.64
C TRP A 38 4.35 5.60 -1.88
N THR A 39 5.28 5.31 -0.99
CA THR A 39 6.11 4.09 -1.00
C THR A 39 6.61 3.78 0.41
N HIS A 40 7.44 2.76 0.59
CA HIS A 40 8.01 2.42 1.90
C HIS A 40 8.96 3.53 2.39
N ARG A 41 9.08 3.70 3.72
CA ARG A 41 9.81 4.82 4.35
C ARG A 41 11.23 5.01 3.79
N ASP A 42 11.98 3.92 3.69
CA ASP A 42 13.39 3.91 3.26
C ASP A 42 13.56 3.25 1.88
N ALA A 43 12.57 3.42 1.01
CA ALA A 43 12.61 2.87 -0.33
C ALA A 43 13.79 3.45 -1.13
N THR A 44 14.81 2.64 -1.35
CA THR A 44 16.02 3.02 -2.11
C THR A 44 16.13 2.20 -3.39
N VAL A 45 16.78 2.79 -4.40
CA VAL A 45 17.09 2.06 -5.64
C VAL A 45 18.08 0.96 -5.29
N THR A 46 17.72 -0.28 -5.60
CA THR A 46 18.54 -1.46 -5.36
C THR A 46 18.80 -2.19 -6.68
N TYR A 47 19.64 -3.21 -6.65
CA TYR A 47 20.01 -4.02 -7.81
C TYR A 47 19.76 -5.49 -7.51
N ALA A 48 19.51 -6.28 -8.55
CA ALA A 48 19.38 -7.72 -8.36
C ALA A 48 20.70 -8.30 -7.82
N ARG A 49 20.63 -9.26 -6.91
CA ARG A 49 21.84 -9.90 -6.35
C ARG A 49 22.74 -10.52 -7.41
N THR A 50 22.17 -10.92 -8.55
CA THR A 50 22.88 -11.47 -9.71
C THR A 50 23.49 -10.42 -10.63
N ASP A 51 23.07 -9.15 -10.52
CA ASP A 51 23.59 -8.03 -11.29
C ASP A 51 24.84 -7.46 -10.61
N ARG A 52 25.98 -8.11 -10.85
CA ARG A 52 27.27 -7.74 -10.26
C ARG A 52 27.73 -6.35 -10.67
N PHE A 53 27.31 -5.88 -11.84
CA PHE A 53 27.72 -4.60 -12.41
C PHE A 53 26.74 -3.47 -12.10
N LYS A 54 25.61 -3.77 -11.44
CA LYS A 54 24.57 -2.79 -11.10
C LYS A 54 24.09 -2.01 -12.33
N GLU A 55 23.97 -2.70 -13.46
CA GLU A 55 23.55 -2.10 -14.73
C GLU A 55 22.04 -1.84 -14.77
N ARG A 56 21.26 -2.63 -14.03
CA ARG A 56 19.79 -2.62 -14.09
C ARG A 56 19.20 -2.25 -12.73
N PRO A 57 19.05 -0.95 -12.44
CA PRO A 57 18.42 -0.52 -11.20
C PRO A 57 16.97 -1.01 -11.10
N ILE A 58 16.62 -1.58 -9.94
CA ILE A 58 15.25 -1.94 -9.59
C ILE A 58 14.52 -0.65 -9.25
N LYS A 59 13.53 -0.29 -10.08
CA LYS A 59 12.72 0.90 -9.84
C LYS A 59 11.95 0.76 -8.53
N ILE A 60 12.02 1.81 -7.71
CA ILE A 60 11.17 1.96 -6.53
C ILE A 60 9.72 1.95 -6.99
N LYS A 61 8.94 1.01 -6.46
CA LYS A 61 7.49 0.97 -6.66
C LYS A 61 6.87 2.09 -5.83
N PHE A 62 5.93 2.80 -6.41
CA PHE A 62 5.15 3.81 -5.72
C PHE A 62 3.69 3.75 -6.19
N THR A 63 2.82 4.34 -5.40
CA THR A 63 1.43 4.62 -5.76
C THR A 63 1.15 6.12 -5.57
N THR A 64 -0.04 6.59 -5.96
CA THR A 64 -0.44 7.99 -5.82
C THR A 64 -1.40 8.19 -4.65
N THR A 65 -1.48 9.42 -4.14
CA THR A 65 -2.45 9.79 -3.09
C THR A 65 -3.87 9.38 -3.46
N ALA A 66 -4.30 9.59 -4.71
CA ALA A 66 -5.64 9.21 -5.16
C ALA A 66 -5.91 7.70 -4.98
N VAL A 67 -4.94 6.85 -5.28
CA VAL A 67 -5.08 5.39 -5.13
C VAL A 67 -5.06 4.99 -3.66
N VAL A 68 -4.25 5.65 -2.82
CA VAL A 68 -4.25 5.43 -1.36
C VAL A 68 -5.62 5.79 -0.78
N THR A 69 -6.19 6.93 -1.16
CA THR A 69 -7.53 7.34 -0.73
C THR A 69 -8.58 6.30 -1.11
N LEU A 70 -8.60 5.84 -2.36
CA LEU A 70 -9.57 4.82 -2.82
C LEU A 70 -9.43 3.49 -2.06
N LEU A 71 -8.19 3.04 -1.78
CA LEU A 71 -7.97 1.80 -1.02
C LEU A 71 -8.35 1.95 0.46
N ARG A 72 -8.18 3.15 1.03
CA ARG A 72 -8.59 3.48 2.40
C ARG A 72 -10.11 3.50 2.51
N GLU A 73 -10.79 4.16 1.58
CA GLU A 73 -12.26 4.19 1.50
C GLU A 73 -12.84 2.79 1.33
N ALA A 74 -12.17 1.93 0.56
CA ALA A 74 -12.52 0.51 0.42
C ALA A 74 -12.21 -0.34 1.68
N GLY A 75 -11.60 0.22 2.73
CA GLY A 75 -11.23 -0.50 3.96
C GLY A 75 -10.09 -1.51 3.78
N LEU A 76 -9.38 -1.48 2.65
CA LEU A 76 -8.31 -2.42 2.33
C LEU A 76 -6.94 -1.99 2.92
N ILE A 77 -6.78 -0.69 3.18
CA ILE A 77 -5.69 -0.13 3.97
C ILE A 77 -6.25 0.80 5.04
N ARG A 78 -5.45 1.09 6.07
CA ARG A 78 -5.83 2.01 7.16
C ARG A 78 -4.68 2.96 7.47
N GLU A 79 -5.04 4.14 7.95
CA GLU A 79 -4.09 5.07 8.56
C GLU A 79 -3.49 4.42 9.81
N LEU A 80 -2.19 4.63 10.01
CA LEU A 80 -1.47 4.20 11.21
C LEU A 80 -1.23 5.41 12.10
N ASP A 81 -1.36 5.21 13.41
CA ASP A 81 -1.01 6.23 14.39
C ASP A 81 0.47 6.58 14.24
N GLY A 82 0.75 7.87 14.06
CA GLY A 82 2.10 8.38 13.94
C GLY A 82 2.15 9.84 14.34
N ASP A 83 3.31 10.28 14.80
CA ASP A 83 3.60 11.64 15.30
C ASP A 83 3.53 12.75 14.22
N VAL A 84 2.97 12.45 13.04
CA VAL A 84 2.95 13.37 11.90
C VAL A 84 1.53 13.91 11.69
N THR A 85 1.44 15.22 11.45
CA THR A 85 0.21 15.95 11.12
C THR A 85 -0.48 15.40 9.86
N GLU A 86 -1.81 15.52 9.83
CA GLU A 86 -2.83 14.78 9.05
C GLU A 86 -2.56 14.49 7.56
N ALA A 87 -1.74 15.28 6.86
CA ALA A 87 -1.43 15.06 5.45
C ALA A 87 -0.33 14.00 5.19
N GLY A 88 0.25 13.41 6.24
CA GLY A 88 1.43 12.55 6.09
C GLY A 88 1.49 11.28 6.93
N ARG A 89 0.36 10.79 7.43
CA ARG A 89 0.35 9.58 8.25
C ARG A 89 0.60 8.32 7.41
N PRO A 90 1.44 7.38 7.88
CA PRO A 90 1.66 6.12 7.19
C PRO A 90 0.36 5.31 7.06
N HIS A 91 0.27 4.48 6.03
CA HIS A 91 -0.88 3.60 5.81
C HIS A 91 -0.45 2.14 5.71
N GLY A 92 -1.09 1.27 6.50
CA GLY A 92 -0.83 -0.16 6.53
C GLY A 92 -1.98 -0.97 5.95
N ILE A 93 -1.68 -2.15 5.41
CA ILE A 93 -2.72 -3.07 4.89
C ILE A 93 -3.60 -3.63 6.01
N THR A 94 -4.92 -3.66 5.80
CA THR A 94 -5.86 -4.28 6.75
C THR A 94 -5.93 -5.80 6.56
N MET A 95 -6.60 -6.49 7.48
CA MET A 95 -6.94 -7.90 7.29
C MET A 95 -7.86 -8.10 6.07
N ALA A 96 -8.79 -7.18 5.82
CA ALA A 96 -9.64 -7.22 4.63
C ALA A 96 -8.81 -7.14 3.34
N GLY A 97 -7.82 -6.22 3.29
CA GLY A 97 -6.88 -6.12 2.18
C GLY A 97 -6.09 -7.40 1.93
N LYS A 98 -5.57 -8.04 2.99
CA LYS A 98 -4.84 -9.32 2.90
C LYS A 98 -5.75 -10.44 2.37
N MET A 99 -6.98 -10.53 2.89
CA MET A 99 -7.95 -11.54 2.47
C MET A 99 -8.42 -11.32 1.03
N TRP A 100 -8.59 -10.07 0.61
CA TRP A 100 -8.91 -9.74 -0.79
C TRP A 100 -7.81 -10.24 -1.73
N LEU A 101 -6.53 -9.96 -1.43
CA LEU A 101 -5.38 -10.45 -2.22
C LEU A 101 -5.27 -11.98 -2.25
N LEU A 102 -5.67 -12.65 -1.16
CA LEU A 102 -5.67 -14.11 -1.10
C LEU A 102 -6.72 -14.73 -2.03
N LYS A 103 -7.88 -14.08 -2.15
CA LYS A 103 -8.99 -14.52 -3.02
C LYS A 103 -8.74 -14.24 -4.50
N HIS A 104 -8.03 -13.16 -4.83
CA HIS A 104 -7.84 -12.67 -6.20
C HIS A 104 -6.38 -12.80 -6.68
N LYS A 105 -5.78 -13.99 -6.48
CA LYS A 105 -4.36 -14.26 -6.80
C LYS A 105 -4.04 -14.14 -8.29
#